data_AF-A0AAX3Y6M5-F1
#
_entry.id   AF-A0AAX3Y6M5-F1
#
_cell.length_a   1.000
_cell.length_b   1.000
_cell.length_c   1.000
_cell.angle_alpha   90.00
_cell.angle_beta   90.00
_cell.angle_gamma   90.00
#
_symmetry.space_group_name_H-M   'P 1'
#
loop_
_entity.id
_entity.type
_entity.pdbx_description
1 polymer ?
#
loop_
_entity_poly.entity_id
_entity_poly.type
_entity_poly.pdbx_seq_one_letter_code
_entity_poly.pdbx_strand_id
1 'polypeptide(L)' 'MASNPTDVSNLLVSESPSPVSAVESAASCTACPHSTDSHDALGIRFCAVTSARSLDRKCICAGEQVSGQHYSRY' A
#
# COMPACT_ATOMS: atom_id res chain seq x y z
N MET A 1 25.15 -11.38 -49.29
CA MET A 1 24.90 -10.33 -48.29
C MET A 1 23.62 -10.71 -47.55
N ALA A 2 23.73 -11.44 -46.45
CA ALA A 2 22.58 -11.86 -45.65
C ALA A 2 22.50 -10.94 -44.42
N SER A 3 21.51 -10.04 -44.42
CA SER A 3 21.23 -9.20 -43.26
C SER A 3 20.26 -9.93 -42.35
N ASN A 4 20.73 -10.27 -41.15
CA ASN A 4 19.91 -10.78 -40.06
C ASN A 4 19.34 -9.58 -39.26
N PRO A 5 18.02 -9.40 -39.13
CA PRO A 5 17.47 -8.38 -38.24
C PRO A 5 17.26 -8.95 -36.83
N THR A 6 18.26 -8.86 -35.97
CA THR A 6 18.05 -8.96 -34.52
C THR A 6 17.94 -7.55 -33.97
N ASP A 7 16.73 -7.01 -33.90
CA ASP A 7 16.46 -5.80 -33.11
C ASP A 7 15.45 -6.12 -32.02
N VAL A 8 15.97 -6.61 -30.89
CA VAL A 8 15.24 -6.73 -29.62
C VAL A 8 15.31 -5.35 -28.94
N SER A 9 14.76 -4.33 -29.59
CA SER A 9 14.69 -2.98 -29.02
C SER A 9 13.23 -2.64 -28.77
N ASN A 10 12.65 -3.24 -27.72
CA ASN A 10 11.68 -2.57 -26.85
C ASN A 10 11.22 -3.51 -25.71
N LEU A 11 12.16 -3.86 -24.82
CA LEU A 11 11.85 -4.25 -23.44
C LEU A 11 11.78 -3.02 -22.51
N LEU A 12 11.51 -1.84 -23.06
CA LEU A 12 11.20 -0.64 -22.31
C LEU A 12 9.77 -0.74 -21.76
N VAL A 13 9.54 -1.70 -20.86
CA VAL A 13 8.52 -1.55 -19.83
C VAL A 13 9.07 -0.56 -18.81
N SER A 14 8.98 0.71 -19.17
CA SER A 14 9.17 1.83 -18.24
C SER A 14 7.83 2.44 -17.93
N GLU A 15 6.84 1.61 -17.58
CA GLU A 15 5.79 2.08 -16.69
C GLU A 15 6.35 2.03 -15.27
N SER A 16 7.18 3.02 -14.96
CA SER A 16 7.32 3.46 -13.58
C SER A 16 5.97 4.07 -13.22
N PRO A 17 5.13 3.44 -12.36
CA PRO A 17 3.98 4.15 -11.85
C PRO A 17 4.54 5.34 -11.09
N SER A 18 4.36 6.53 -11.68
CA SER A 18 4.64 7.79 -11.03
C SER A 18 4.02 7.70 -9.63
N PRO A 19 4.72 8.10 -8.55
CA PRO A 19 4.07 8.21 -7.27
C PRO A 19 3.08 9.37 -7.43
N VAL A 20 1.86 9.06 -7.86
CA VAL A 20 0.71 9.93 -7.71
C VAL A 20 0.69 10.22 -6.22
N SER A 21 1.08 11.46 -5.87
CA SER A 21 1.13 11.94 -4.50
C SER A 21 -0.11 11.46 -3.79
N ALA A 22 0.09 10.46 -2.92
CA ALA A 22 -0.98 9.87 -2.16
C ALA A 22 -1.57 11.02 -1.36
N VAL A 23 -2.81 11.31 -1.69
CA VAL A 23 -3.58 12.45 -1.24
C VAL A 23 -3.34 12.63 0.25
N GLU A 24 -2.76 13.78 0.60
CA GLU A 24 -2.63 14.29 1.96
C GLU A 24 -4.03 14.68 2.46
N SER A 25 -4.89 13.68 2.57
CA SER A 25 -6.14 13.79 3.30
C SER A 25 -5.90 13.05 4.58
N ALA A 26 -5.63 13.80 5.65
CA ALA A 26 -5.68 13.35 7.03
C ALA A 26 -7.12 12.91 7.41
N ALA A 27 -7.64 11.94 6.67
CA ALA A 27 -8.94 11.36 6.83
C ALA A 27 -8.73 10.04 7.56
N SER A 28 -9.15 10.03 8.81
CA SER A 28 -9.38 8.84 9.64
C SER A 28 -9.53 7.56 8.83
N CYS A 29 -8.72 6.55 9.14
CA CYS A 29 -8.79 5.26 8.48
C CYS A 29 -10.20 4.67 8.64
N THR A 30 -10.83 4.27 7.54
CA THR A 30 -12.16 3.62 7.60
C THR A 30 -12.10 2.17 8.10
N ALA A 31 -10.90 1.61 8.25
CA ALA A 31 -10.65 0.20 8.57
C ALA A 31 -10.10 -0.04 10.00
N CYS A 32 -9.71 1.01 10.72
CA CYS A 32 -9.24 0.91 12.11
C CYS A 32 -9.54 2.21 12.88
N PRO A 33 -9.66 2.16 14.22
CA PRO A 33 -10.07 3.29 15.04
C PRO A 33 -8.93 4.25 15.43
N HIS A 34 -7.74 4.16 14.82
CA HIS A 34 -6.59 5.02 15.15
C HIS A 34 -6.25 6.00 14.02
N SER A 35 -5.39 6.97 14.33
CA SER A 35 -4.95 8.00 13.39
C SER A 35 -4.14 7.38 12.25
N THR A 36 -4.32 7.90 11.03
CA THR A 36 -3.53 7.50 9.86
C THR A 36 -2.04 7.81 10.00
N ASP A 37 -1.66 8.71 10.90
CA ASP A 37 -0.25 9.00 11.26
C ASP A 37 0.48 7.77 11.81
N SER A 38 -0.23 6.86 12.48
CA SER A 38 0.33 5.60 12.98
C SER A 38 0.55 4.55 11.88
N HIS A 39 0.21 4.83 10.62
CA HIS A 39 0.42 3.89 9.53
C HIS A 39 1.85 3.94 9.00
N ASP A 40 2.44 2.76 8.85
CA ASP A 40 3.62 2.59 8.03
C ASP A 40 3.26 2.60 6.53
N ALA A 41 4.28 2.54 5.67
CA ALA A 41 4.08 2.56 4.21
C ALA A 41 3.15 1.43 3.72
N LEU A 42 3.12 0.29 4.42
CA LEU A 42 2.23 -0.82 4.08
C LEU A 42 0.79 -0.55 4.54
N GLY A 43 0.61 -0.02 5.75
CA GLY A 43 -0.67 0.42 6.30
C GLY A 43 -1.36 1.46 5.41
N ILE A 44 -0.60 2.45 4.90
CA ILE A 44 -1.12 3.46 3.96
C ILE A 44 -1.69 2.81 2.69
N ARG A 45 -0.93 1.89 2.07
CA ARG A 45 -1.39 1.19 0.85
C ARG A 45 -2.63 0.35 1.11
N PHE A 46 -2.66 -0.34 2.24
CA PHE A 46 -3.79 -1.18 2.61
C PHE A 46 -5.05 -0.34 2.88
N CYS A 47 -4.89 0.77 3.58
CA CYS A 47 -5.94 1.76 3.84
C CYS A 47 -6.52 2.28 2.52
N ALA A 48 -5.66 2.75 1.60
CA ALA A 48 -6.08 3.30 0.31
C ALA A 48 -6.93 2.31 -0.50
N VAL A 49 -6.51 1.04 -0.60
CA VAL A 49 -7.28 0.01 -1.32
C VAL A 49 -8.60 -0.30 -0.62
N THR A 50 -8.61 -0.31 0.71
CA THR A 50 -9.82 -0.59 1.49
C THR A 50 -10.86 0.51 1.29
N SER A 51 -10.46 1.77 1.40
CA SER A 51 -11.35 2.91 1.21
C SER A 51 -11.80 3.05 -0.25
N ALA A 52 -10.90 2.90 -1.23
CA ALA A 52 -11.23 3.02 -2.66
C ALA A 52 -12.23 1.96 -3.16
N ARG A 53 -12.29 0.81 -2.47
CA ARG A 53 -13.15 -0.32 -2.84
C ARG A 53 -14.27 -0.57 -1.83
N SER A 54 -14.41 0.27 -0.81
CA SER A 54 -15.38 0.10 0.29
C SER A 54 -15.36 -1.32 0.87
N LEU A 55 -14.17 -1.88 1.10
CA LEU A 55 -14.03 -3.25 1.59
C LEU A 55 -14.30 -3.30 3.09
N ASP A 56 -15.14 -4.22 3.52
CA ASP A 56 -15.36 -4.51 4.94
C ASP A 56 -14.27 -5.46 5.46
N ARG A 57 -13.12 -4.90 5.84
CA ARG A 57 -11.96 -5.66 6.35
C ARG A 57 -11.14 -4.84 7.35
N LYS A 58 -10.41 -5.53 8.23
CA LYS A 58 -9.48 -4.90 9.18
C LYS A 58 -8.21 -4.42 8.46
N CYS A 59 -7.66 -3.30 8.92
CA CYS A 59 -6.35 -2.81 8.50
C CYS A 59 -5.21 -3.74 8.98
N ILE A 60 -4.10 -3.78 8.25
CA ILE A 60 -2.88 -4.55 8.59
C ILE A 60 -2.01 -3.87 9.66
N CYS A 61 -2.28 -2.59 9.92
CA CYS A 61 -1.57 -1.81 10.90
C CYS A 61 -1.61 -2.50 12.28
N ALA A 62 -0.47 -2.49 12.99
CA ALA A 62 -0.39 -3.03 14.34
C ALA A 62 -1.31 -2.29 15.32
N GLY A 63 -1.68 -1.05 14.97
CA GLY A 63 -2.42 -0.13 15.82
C GLY A 63 -1.62 0.29 17.06
N GLU A 64 -2.06 1.36 17.71
CA GLU A 64 -1.81 1.50 19.14
C GLU A 64 -2.59 0.36 19.80
N GLN A 65 -1.97 -0.81 19.91
CA GLN A 65 -2.55 -1.92 20.64
C GLN A 65 -2.89 -1.36 22.01
N VAL A 66 -4.18 -1.22 22.33
CA VAL A 66 -4.64 -0.89 23.69
C VAL A 66 -3.83 -1.78 24.60
N SER A 67 -2.92 -1.14 25.34
CA SER A 67 -1.85 -1.75 26.11
C SER A 67 -2.41 -2.92 26.92
N GLY A 68 -2.32 -4.14 26.41
CA GLY A 68 -3.09 -5.25 27.00
C GLY A 68 -3.15 -6.57 26.25
N GLN A 69 -2.81 -6.64 24.95
CA GLN A 69 -2.72 -7.93 24.24
C GLN A 69 -1.30 -8.19 23.72
N HIS A 70 -0.35 -8.23 24.65
CA HIS A 70 0.86 -9.03 24.46
C HIS A 70 0.42 -10.49 24.52
N TYR A 71 0.25 -11.13 23.37
CA TYR A 71 0.06 -12.57 23.28
C TYR A 71 1.26 -13.24 23.97
N SER A 72 1.08 -13.68 25.22
CA SER A 72 2.04 -14.55 25.88
C SER A 72 2.13 -15.81 25.04
N ARG A 73 3.23 -15.94 24.30
CA ARG A 73 3.68 -17.26 23.91
C ARG A 73 4.30 -17.86 25.17
N TYR A 74 3.67 -18.96 25.61
CA TYR A 74 3.95 -19.77 26.80
C TYR A 74 3.20 -19.36 28.06
#